data_AF-A0A7R9YT23-F1
#
_entry.id   AF-A0A7R9YT23-F1
#
_cell.length_a   1.000
_cell.length_b   1.000
_cell.length_c   1.000
_cell.angle_alpha   90.00
_cell.angle_beta   90.00
_cell.angle_gamma   90.00
#
_symmetry.space_group_name_H-M   'P 1'
#
loop_
_entity.id
_entity.type
_entity.pdbx_description
1 polymer ?
#
loop_
_entity_poly.entity_id
_entity_poly.type
_entity_poly.pdbx_seq_one_letter_code
_entity_poly.pdbx_strand_id
1 'polypeptide(L)'
;VNMGTLSSDWVAGKKLAVSAANAAGKPWVLDPVGCGATPYRTAACRDILTRQPAVVRGNASEIMALSGAAGAVRGVDSTAASIEAVHHAAVLALEHNCVVAVSGAVDYVTDGKRVLEVH
;
A
#
# COMPACT_ATOMS: atom_id res chain seq x y z
N VAL A 1 7.52 -7.27 -0.33
CA VAL A 1 8.39 -6.09 -0.23
C VAL A 1 7.84 -5.18 0.87
N ASN A 2 8.51 -5.14 2.02
CA ASN A 2 8.08 -4.35 3.18
C ASN A 2 8.90 -3.06 3.28
N MET A 3 8.27 -1.93 3.56
CA MET A 3 8.88 -0.59 3.57
C MET A 3 9.25 -0.05 4.96
N GLY A 4 9.22 -0.89 6.02
CA GLY A 4 9.45 -0.47 7.41
C GLY A 4 10.85 0.06 7.67
N THR A 5 11.88 -0.65 7.21
CA THR A 5 13.28 -0.19 7.24
C THR A 5 13.61 0.57 5.96
N LEU A 6 13.91 1.86 6.10
CA LEU A 6 14.26 2.76 5.00
C LEU A 6 15.67 3.30 5.19
N SER A 7 16.56 2.87 4.30
CA SER A 7 17.75 3.61 3.88
C SER A 7 17.75 3.67 2.34
N SER A 8 18.52 4.59 1.76
CA SER A 8 18.69 4.66 0.30
C SER A 8 19.06 3.31 -0.31
N ASP A 9 20.01 2.61 0.32
CA ASP A 9 20.57 1.36 -0.18
C ASP A 9 19.55 0.23 -0.08
N TRP A 10 18.78 0.20 1.00
CA TRP A 10 17.68 -0.77 1.15
C TRP A 10 16.57 -0.53 0.15
N VAL A 11 16.22 0.73 -0.15
CA VAL A 11 15.22 1.04 -1.19
C VAL A 11 15.72 0.61 -2.57
N ALA A 12 17.00 0.85 -2.89
CA ALA A 12 17.61 0.39 -4.14
C ALA A 12 17.58 -1.15 -4.25
N GLY A 13 17.95 -1.87 -3.19
CA GLY A 13 17.87 -3.33 -3.13
C GLY A 13 16.44 -3.86 -3.33
N LYS A 14 15.45 -3.23 -2.70
CA LYS A 14 14.02 -3.57 -2.90
C LYS A 14 13.58 -3.36 -4.33
N LYS A 15 14.00 -2.27 -4.99
CA LYS A 15 13.72 -2.01 -6.41
C LYS A 15 14.29 -3.11 -7.31
N LEU A 16 15.52 -3.54 -7.07
CA LEU A 16 16.16 -4.62 -7.81
C LEU A 16 15.40 -5.94 -7.63
N ALA A 17 15.01 -6.28 -6.40
CA ALA A 17 14.23 -7.48 -6.11
C ALA A 17 12.86 -7.47 -6.84
N VAL A 18 12.16 -6.34 -6.83
CA VAL A 18 10.90 -6.17 -7.58
C VAL A 18 11.11 -6.32 -9.08
N SER A 19 12.15 -5.69 -9.63
CA SER A 19 12.47 -5.83 -11.06
C SER A 19 12.74 -7.28 -11.45
N ALA A 20 13.48 -8.03 -10.62
CA ALA A 20 13.72 -9.45 -10.84
C ALA A 20 12.44 -10.30 -10.74
N ALA A 21 11.56 -10.01 -9.76
CA ALA A 21 10.27 -10.69 -9.62
C ALA A 21 9.38 -10.46 -10.84
N ASN A 22 9.27 -9.21 -11.31
CA ASN A 22 8.51 -8.85 -12.50
C ASN A 22 9.06 -9.53 -13.76
N ALA A 23 10.39 -9.53 -13.94
CA ALA A 23 11.03 -10.22 -15.07
C ALA A 23 10.78 -11.74 -15.06
N ALA A 24 10.65 -12.33 -13.87
CA ALA A 24 10.34 -13.75 -13.69
C ALA A 24 8.84 -14.07 -13.69
N GLY A 25 7.96 -13.08 -13.91
CA GLY A 25 6.50 -13.26 -13.83
C GLY A 25 6.01 -13.68 -12.45
N LYS A 26 6.77 -13.40 -11.39
CA LYS A 26 6.43 -13.78 -10.01
C LYS A 26 5.61 -12.67 -9.35
N PRO A 27 4.37 -12.95 -8.90
CA PRO A 27 3.59 -11.96 -8.18
C PRO A 27 4.27 -11.61 -6.84
N TRP A 28 4.18 -10.35 -6.44
CA TRP A 28 4.76 -9.87 -5.19
C TRP A 28 3.80 -8.93 -4.46
N VAL A 29 3.98 -8.86 -3.14
CA VAL A 29 3.16 -8.06 -2.23
C VAL A 29 3.92 -6.81 -1.81
N LEU A 30 3.27 -5.65 -1.86
CA LEU A 30 3.74 -4.42 -1.23
C LEU A 30 3.14 -4.30 0.17
N ASP A 31 4.00 -4.08 1.15
CA ASP A 31 3.64 -3.73 2.52
C ASP A 31 4.24 -2.33 2.82
N PRO A 32 3.43 -1.26 2.73
CA PRO A 32 3.89 0.13 2.68
C PRO A 32 4.14 0.71 4.09
N VAL A 33 4.71 -0.08 5.00
CA VAL A 33 4.90 0.31 6.41
C VAL A 33 5.47 1.72 6.56
N GLY A 34 4.72 2.56 7.28
CA GLY A 34 5.08 3.95 7.55
C GLY A 34 4.82 4.92 6.39
N CYS A 35 4.09 4.51 5.35
CA CYS A 35 3.49 5.44 4.40
C CYS A 35 2.62 6.46 5.15
N GLY A 36 2.71 7.73 4.78
CA GLY A 36 2.04 8.83 5.48
C GLY A 36 2.84 9.42 6.65
N ALA A 37 3.72 8.65 7.30
CA ALA A 37 4.44 9.14 8.49
C ALA A 37 5.42 10.28 8.19
N THR A 38 6.07 10.25 7.02
CA THR A 38 6.84 11.40 6.51
C THR A 38 6.72 11.50 4.99
N PRO A 39 6.93 12.69 4.39
CA PRO A 39 6.92 12.85 2.93
C PRO A 39 7.88 11.89 2.23
N TYR A 40 9.06 11.63 2.82
CA TYR A 40 10.04 10.69 2.28
C TYR A 40 9.51 9.24 2.26
N ARG A 41 8.90 8.78 3.37
CA ARG A 41 8.33 7.42 3.43
C ARG A 41 7.20 7.24 2.42
N THR A 42 6.33 8.25 2.32
CA THR A 42 5.23 8.25 1.34
C THR A 42 5.75 8.20 -0.09
N ALA A 43 6.74 9.04 -0.43
CA ALA A 43 7.34 9.06 -1.76
C ALA A 43 7.99 7.71 -2.11
N ALA A 44 8.74 7.11 -1.17
CA ALA A 44 9.38 5.80 -1.38
C ALA A 44 8.35 4.67 -1.60
N CYS A 45 7.24 4.67 -0.84
CA CYS A 45 6.17 3.69 -1.02
C CYS A 45 5.46 3.85 -2.38
N ARG A 46 5.14 5.09 -2.77
CA ARG A 46 4.51 5.38 -4.06
C ARG A 46 5.39 5.01 -5.25
N ASP A 47 6.69 5.28 -5.15
CA ASP A 47 7.65 4.87 -6.18
C ASP A 47 7.70 3.34 -6.35
N ILE A 48 7.72 2.57 -5.25
CA ILE A 48 7.62 1.10 -5.34
C ILE A 48 6.26 0.64 -5.88
N LEU A 49 5.15 1.30 -5.51
CA LEU A 49 3.81 0.98 -6.00
C LEU A 49 3.70 1.06 -7.54
N THR A 50 4.41 2.00 -8.19
CA THR A 50 4.44 2.10 -9.66
C THR A 50 4.95 0.84 -10.37
N ARG A 51 5.57 -0.08 -9.63
CA ARG A 51 6.17 -1.32 -10.15
C ARG A 51 5.19 -2.51 -10.19
N GLN A 52 3.89 -2.24 -10.05
CA GLN A 52 2.80 -3.20 -10.24
C GLN A 52 2.87 -4.41 -9.29
N PRO A 53 2.73 -4.20 -7.96
CA PRO A 53 2.51 -5.31 -7.04
C PRO A 53 1.21 -6.05 -7.40
N ALA A 54 1.17 -7.36 -7.16
CA ALA A 54 -0.06 -8.13 -7.28
C ALA A 54 -1.03 -7.83 -6.11
N VAL A 55 -0.47 -7.53 -4.94
CA VAL A 55 -1.23 -7.20 -3.72
C VAL A 55 -0.57 -6.04 -2.99
N VAL A 56 -1.37 -5.11 -2.46
CA VAL A 56 -0.97 -4.13 -1.45
C VAL A 56 -1.63 -4.50 -0.13
N ARG A 57 -0.88 -4.57 0.96
CA ARG A 57 -1.42 -4.85 2.31
C ARG A 57 -0.92 -3.82 3.30
N GLY A 58 -1.83 -3.11 3.96
CA GLY A 58 -1.51 -2.07 4.94
C GLY A 58 -2.68 -1.77 5.87
N ASN A 59 -2.45 -0.95 6.90
CA ASN A 59 -3.54 -0.45 7.74
C ASN A 59 -4.30 0.71 7.05
N ALA A 60 -5.40 1.17 7.66
CA ALA A 60 -6.24 2.22 7.10
C ALA A 60 -5.44 3.49 6.75
N SER A 61 -4.67 4.01 7.71
CA SER A 61 -3.91 5.26 7.54
C SER A 61 -2.83 5.14 6.45
N GLU A 62 -2.16 3.99 6.34
CA GLU A 62 -1.18 3.71 5.28
C GLU A 62 -1.83 3.66 3.90
N ILE A 63 -2.97 2.98 3.75
CA ILE A 63 -3.69 2.86 2.48
C ILE A 63 -4.21 4.21 2.01
N MET A 64 -4.80 5.01 2.92
CA MET A 64 -5.26 6.36 2.62
C MET A 64 -4.11 7.29 2.21
N ALA A 65 -2.97 7.22 2.90
CA ALA A 65 -1.78 7.99 2.54
C ALA A 65 -1.19 7.56 1.19
N LEU A 66 -1.19 6.25 0.90
CA LEU A 66 -0.70 5.69 -0.34
C LEU A 66 -1.56 6.15 -1.54
N SER A 67 -2.88 6.26 -1.37
CA SER A 67 -3.85 6.58 -2.43
C SER A 67 -3.81 8.02 -2.98
N GLY A 68 -2.96 8.91 -2.45
CA GLY A 68 -2.89 10.27 -3.01
C GLY A 68 -3.90 11.28 -2.48
N ALA A 69 -4.85 10.88 -1.63
CA ALA A 69 -5.94 11.76 -1.22
C ALA A 69 -5.43 13.01 -0.48
N ALA A 70 -5.62 14.18 -1.09
CA ALA A 70 -5.30 15.48 -0.52
C ALA A 70 -6.17 15.70 0.74
N GLY A 71 -5.59 15.47 1.91
CA GLY A 71 -6.30 15.55 3.19
C GLY A 71 -5.94 14.42 4.18
N ALA A 72 -5.46 13.27 3.67
CA ALA A 72 -5.00 12.13 4.50
C ALA A 72 -3.75 12.44 5.35
N VAL A 73 -3.12 13.60 5.12
CA VAL A 73 -1.90 14.05 5.80
C VAL A 73 -2.20 14.79 7.11
N ARG A 74 -3.47 15.13 7.41
CA ARG A 74 -3.81 15.91 8.63
C ARG A 74 -3.70 15.13 9.95
N GLY A 75 -3.35 13.87 9.89
CA GLY A 75 -3.01 13.06 11.05
C GLY A 75 -2.99 11.62 10.61
N VAL A 76 -1.80 11.05 10.44
CA VAL A 76 -1.64 9.59 10.42
C VAL A 76 -1.77 9.13 11.87
N ASP A 77 -2.91 9.44 12.47
CA ASP A 77 -3.28 8.84 13.73
C ASP A 77 -3.67 7.41 13.39
N SER A 78 -3.09 6.46 14.13
CA SER A 78 -3.37 5.02 14.01
C SER A 78 -4.81 4.65 14.39
N THR A 79 -5.71 5.63 14.45
CA THR A 79 -7.10 5.51 14.92
C THR A 79 -8.10 5.37 13.80
N ALA A 80 -7.71 5.55 12.53
CA ALA A 80 -8.60 5.34 11.40
C ALA A 80 -9.08 3.88 11.38
N ALA A 81 -10.39 3.68 11.34
CA ALA A 81 -10.99 2.37 11.20
C ALA A 81 -10.74 1.84 9.78
N SER A 82 -10.58 0.52 9.66
CA SER A 82 -10.32 -0.14 8.36
C SER A 82 -11.39 0.15 7.31
N ILE A 83 -12.65 0.32 7.73
CA ILE A 83 -13.77 0.70 6.84
C ILE A 83 -13.55 2.06 6.14
N GLU A 84 -12.88 3.01 6.80
CA GLU A 84 -12.65 4.37 6.26
C GLU A 84 -11.71 4.34 5.04
N ALA A 85 -10.84 3.33 4.95
CA ALA A 85 -9.91 3.17 3.85
C ALA A 85 -10.47 2.34 2.68
N VAL A 86 -11.67 1.76 2.77
CA VAL A 86 -12.23 0.88 1.71
C VAL A 86 -12.36 1.60 0.38
N HIS A 87 -12.81 2.86 0.37
CA HIS A 87 -12.88 3.66 -0.86
C HIS A 87 -11.48 3.88 -1.46
N HIS A 88 -10.50 4.24 -0.63
CA HIS A 88 -9.12 4.46 -1.04
C HIS A 88 -8.46 3.18 -1.57
N ALA A 89 -8.74 2.04 -0.92
CA ALA A 89 -8.30 0.72 -1.33
C ALA A 89 -8.87 0.34 -2.70
N ALA A 90 -10.15 0.61 -2.95
CA ALA A 90 -10.79 0.32 -4.24
C ALA A 90 -10.20 1.17 -5.37
N VAL A 91 -9.95 2.47 -5.11
CA VAL A 91 -9.29 3.36 -6.08
C VAL A 91 -7.89 2.86 -6.40
N LEU A 92 -7.07 2.56 -5.39
CA LEU A 92 -5.72 2.01 -5.57
C LEU A 92 -5.73 0.69 -6.35
N ALA A 93 -6.68 -0.20 -6.05
CA ALA A 93 -6.82 -1.49 -6.73
C ALA A 93 -7.11 -1.31 -8.22
N LEU A 94 -7.99 -0.38 -8.59
CA LEU A 94 -8.30 -0.06 -9.99
C LEU A 94 -7.11 0.60 -10.70
N GLU A 95 -6.49 1.61 -10.09
CA GLU A 95 -5.40 2.38 -10.69
C GLU A 95 -4.14 1.53 -10.94
N HIS A 96 -3.85 0.62 -10.02
CA HIS A 96 -2.65 -0.22 -10.09
C HIS A 96 -2.91 -1.66 -10.53
N ASN A 97 -4.16 -1.98 -10.91
CA ASN A 97 -4.59 -3.31 -11.32
C ASN A 97 -4.11 -4.42 -10.35
N CYS A 98 -4.38 -4.21 -9.06
CA CYS A 98 -3.92 -5.07 -7.98
C CYS A 98 -5.04 -5.34 -6.97
N VAL A 99 -4.82 -6.27 -6.04
CA VAL A 99 -5.70 -6.46 -4.88
C VAL A 99 -5.18 -5.61 -3.72
N VAL A 100 -6.06 -4.96 -2.96
CA VAL A 100 -5.71 -4.22 -1.75
C VAL A 100 -6.37 -4.85 -0.54
N ALA A 101 -5.57 -5.15 0.47
CA ALA A 101 -6.01 -5.63 1.77
C ALA A 101 -5.76 -4.56 2.84
N VAL A 102 -6.84 -4.11 3.49
CA VAL A 102 -6.82 -3.17 4.60
C VAL A 102 -7.00 -3.94 5.89
N SER A 103 -5.98 -3.95 6.74
CA SER A 103 -6.07 -4.63 8.04
C SER A 103 -6.59 -3.72 9.15
N GLY A 104 -7.37 -4.27 10.07
CA GLY A 104 -7.88 -3.54 11.24
C GLY A 104 -8.61 -4.43 12.24
N ALA A 105 -9.61 -3.89 12.94
CA ALA A 105 -10.51 -4.70 13.77
C ALA A 105 -11.38 -5.64 12.93
N VAL A 106 -11.65 -5.23 11.69
CA VAL A 106 -12.23 -6.04 10.62
C VAL A 106 -11.34 -5.83 9.40
N ASP A 107 -11.00 -6.91 8.70
CA ASP A 107 -10.16 -6.82 7.51
C ASP A 107 -11.03 -6.64 6.26
N TYR A 108 -10.59 -5.78 5.34
CA TYR A 108 -11.25 -5.57 4.06
C TYR A 108 -10.32 -5.91 2.92
N VAL A 109 -10.82 -6.65 1.92
CA VAL A 109 -10.05 -7.00 0.71
C VAL A 109 -10.84 -6.57 -0.52
N THR A 110 -10.19 -5.88 -1.46
CA THR A 110 -10.83 -5.40 -2.69
C THR A 110 -9.96 -5.55 -3.92
N ASP A 111 -10.58 -5.91 -5.04
CA ASP A 111 -9.99 -5.87 -6.38
C ASP A 111 -10.37 -4.57 -7.14
N GLY A 112 -10.96 -3.61 -6.43
CA GLY A 112 -11.47 -2.36 -6.98
C GLY A 112 -12.91 -2.42 -7.48
N LYS A 113 -13.47 -3.62 -7.67
CA LYS A 113 -14.87 -3.83 -8.11
C LYS A 113 -15.71 -4.52 -7.05
N ARG A 114 -15.11 -5.42 -6.29
CA ARG A 114 -15.73 -6.17 -5.20
C ARG A 114 -14.98 -5.89 -3.91
N VAL A 115 -15.72 -5.82 -2.81
CA VAL A 115 -15.17 -5.69 -1.47
C VAL A 115 -15.62 -6.92 -0.68
N LEU A 116 -14.68 -7.56 0.00
CA LEU A 116 -14.90 -8.63 0.94
C LEU A 116 -14.58 -8.13 2.34
N GLU A 117 -15.47 -8.39 3.28
CA GLU A 117 -15.25 -8.22 4.72
C GLU A 117 -14.81 -9.56 5.30
N VAL A 118 -13.76 -9.56 6.12
CA VAL A 118 -13.15 -10.76 6.70
C VAL A 118 -13.05 -10.60 8.22
N HIS A 119 -13.61 -11.57 8.95
CA HIS A 119 -13.65 -11.63 10.42
C HIS A 119 -12.73 -12.73 10.97
#